data_AF-A0A0F9HKE0-F1
#
_entry.id   AF-A0A0F9HKE0-F1
#
_cell.length_a   1.000
_cell.length_b   1.000
_cell.length_c   1.000
_cell.angle_alpha   90.00
_cell.angle_beta   90.00
_cell.angle_gamma   90.00
#
_symmetry.space_group_name_H-M   'P 1'
#
loop_
_entity.id
_entity.type
_entity.pdbx_description
1 polymer ?
#
loop_
_entity_poly.entity_id
_entity_poly.type
_entity_poly.pdbx_seq_one_letter_code
_entity_poly.pdbx_strand_id
1 'polypeptide(L)'
;MVEKPHGKGLANLGILRGGTGSNVVMPELYALLEARSHDRDFRSEIIATWAQAVQREVERANARAEQVEGHADVSFKPGPIYDPYALPDDAPVVRTASEAIRHVGLEPKLIVDYGGQDSAWIVAHGIPAVGLGFGGNAGHSEDEWLDVPAFKAAYRLAVELATGG
;
A
#
# COMPACT_ATOMS: atom_id res chain seq x y z
N MET A 1 8.48 2.63 8.63
CA MET A 1 7.35 3.38 9.24
C MET A 1 7.75 4.84 9.33
N VAL A 2 6.85 5.76 8.97
CA VAL A 2 7.01 7.22 9.12
C VAL A 2 5.98 7.68 10.15
N GLU A 3 6.45 8.21 11.27
CA GLU A 3 5.61 8.70 12.37
C GLU A 3 5.94 10.16 12.68
N LYS A 4 4.90 10.99 12.71
CA LYS A 4 4.94 12.39 13.16
C LYS A 4 3.79 12.62 14.15
N PRO A 5 3.82 13.69 14.97
CA PRO A 5 2.74 13.97 15.92
C PRO A 5 1.33 14.04 15.30
N HIS A 6 1.23 14.47 14.04
CA HIS A 6 -0.02 14.65 13.31
C HIS A 6 -0.33 13.55 12.28
N GLY A 7 0.46 12.46 12.23
CA GLY A 7 0.18 11.40 11.26
C GLY A 7 1.15 10.22 11.27
N LYS A 8 0.68 9.10 10.72
CA LYS A 8 1.44 7.84 10.64
C LYS A 8 1.21 7.17 9.29
N GLY A 9 2.28 6.66 8.70
CA GLY A 9 2.24 5.99 7.41
C GLY A 9 3.46 5.11 7.14
N LEU A 10 3.43 4.43 6.01
CA LEU A 10 4.55 3.65 5.48
C LEU A 10 5.11 4.37 4.26
N ALA A 11 6.42 4.29 4.08
CA ALA A 11 7.09 4.74 2.87
C ALA A 11 8.19 3.73 2.55
N ASN A 12 8.31 3.34 1.29
CA ASN A 12 9.35 2.42 0.83
C ASN A 12 9.89 2.83 -0.56
N LEU A 13 11.20 2.75 -0.75
CA LEU A 13 11.84 2.86 -2.06
C LEU A 13 12.00 1.42 -2.59
N GLY A 14 11.05 0.99 -3.41
CA GLY A 14 10.98 -0.41 -3.88
C GLY A 14 11.95 -0.71 -5.01
N ILE A 15 12.21 0.26 -5.90
CA ILE A 15 13.13 0.09 -7.03
C ILE A 15 14.04 1.32 -7.10
N LEU A 16 15.35 1.08 -7.24
CA LEU A 16 16.33 2.09 -7.62
C LEU A 16 17.25 1.49 -8.67
N ARG A 17 17.27 2.06 -9.87
CA ARG A 17 18.04 1.53 -11.00
C ARG A 17 18.67 2.67 -11.78
N GLY A 18 19.97 2.57 -12.01
CA GLY A 18 20.72 3.51 -12.83
C GLY A 18 22.11 2.98 -13.13
N GLY A 19 22.79 3.66 -14.04
CA GLY A 19 24.16 3.35 -14.44
C GLY A 19 24.26 2.26 -15.51
N THR A 20 25.38 2.28 -16.21
CA THR A 20 25.71 1.33 -17.30
C THR A 20 27.08 0.68 -17.13
N GLY A 21 27.91 1.18 -16.22
CA GLY A 21 29.22 0.66 -15.87
C GLY A 21 29.85 1.45 -14.74
N SER A 22 30.80 0.84 -14.00
CA SER A 22 31.45 1.48 -12.85
C SER A 22 32.37 2.64 -13.22
N ASN A 23 32.82 2.71 -14.47
CA ASN A 23 33.67 3.74 -15.03
C ASN A 23 32.92 4.69 -15.98
N VAL A 24 31.59 4.64 -16.00
CA VAL A 24 30.75 5.48 -16.86
C VAL A 24 29.91 6.38 -15.97
N VAL A 25 29.93 7.69 -16.25
CA VAL A 25 29.03 8.65 -15.60
C VAL A 25 27.59 8.23 -15.90
N MET A 26 26.80 8.05 -14.85
CA MET A 26 25.42 7.57 -14.96
C MET A 26 24.55 8.61 -15.69
N PRO A 27 23.89 8.26 -16.83
CA PRO A 27 23.08 9.20 -17.58
C PRO A 27 21.66 9.38 -17.00
N GLU A 28 21.13 8.37 -16.31
CA GLU A 28 19.76 8.36 -15.77
C GLU A 28 19.67 7.51 -14.50
N LEU A 29 18.79 7.94 -13.59
CA LEU A 29 18.37 7.20 -12.41
C LEU A 29 16.85 7.08 -12.40
N TYR A 30 16.35 5.85 -12.32
CA TYR A 30 14.94 5.54 -12.10
C TYR A 30 14.72 5.11 -10.65
N ALA A 31 13.68 5.67 -10.01
CA ALA A 31 13.23 5.27 -8.69
C ALA A 31 11.72 5.01 -8.69
N LEU A 32 11.31 3.89 -8.10
CA LEU A 32 9.91 3.60 -7.80
C LEU A 32 9.73 3.55 -6.30
N LEU A 33 8.82 4.38 -5.80
CA LEU A 33 8.55 4.50 -4.39
C LEU A 33 7.06 4.34 -4.10
N GLU A 34 6.74 3.84 -2.91
CA GLU A 34 5.37 3.74 -2.41
C GLU A 34 5.22 4.51 -1.09
N ALA A 35 4.02 5.06 -0.88
CA ALA A 35 3.60 5.68 0.37
C ALA A 35 2.18 5.23 0.73
N ARG A 36 1.96 4.82 1.98
CA ARG A 36 0.67 4.34 2.49
C ARG A 36 0.31 5.05 3.77
N SER A 37 -0.95 5.44 3.94
CA SER A 37 -1.48 6.03 5.17
C SER A 37 -3.00 5.95 5.14
N HIS A 38 -3.61 5.78 6.32
CA HIS A 38 -5.06 5.89 6.49
C HIS A 38 -5.55 7.35 6.48
N ASP A 39 -4.63 8.29 6.64
CA ASP A 39 -4.83 9.71 6.43
C ASP A 39 -4.31 10.10 5.04
N ARG A 40 -5.22 10.61 4.18
CA ARG A 40 -4.93 11.03 2.80
C ARG A 40 -3.99 12.22 2.73
N ASP A 41 -4.13 13.16 3.65
CA ASP A 41 -3.31 14.37 3.71
C ASP A 41 -1.90 14.01 4.15
N PHE A 42 -1.78 13.14 5.17
CA PHE A 42 -0.47 12.63 5.59
C PHE A 42 0.22 11.80 4.50
N ARG A 43 -0.52 10.98 3.74
CA ARG A 43 0.03 10.27 2.56
C ARG A 43 0.60 11.25 1.54
N SER A 44 -0.14 12.31 1.25
CA SER A 44 0.24 13.36 0.31
C SER A 44 1.47 14.13 0.80
N GLU A 45 1.56 14.37 2.11
CA GLU A 45 2.75 14.97 2.74
C GLU A 45 4.00 14.09 2.56
N ILE A 46 3.91 12.77 2.75
CA ILE A 46 5.04 11.85 2.53
C ILE A 46 5.54 11.95 1.09
N ILE A 47 4.62 11.88 0.11
CA ILE A 47 4.94 11.97 -1.32
C ILE A 47 5.58 13.32 -1.65
N ALA A 48 4.98 14.42 -1.18
CA ALA A 48 5.50 15.76 -1.42
C ALA A 48 6.89 15.96 -0.79
N THR A 49 7.13 15.41 0.39
CA THR A 49 8.43 15.48 1.07
C THR A 49 9.53 14.84 0.24
N TRP A 50 9.27 13.67 -0.35
CA TRP A 50 10.21 13.01 -1.25
C TRP A 50 10.43 13.76 -2.55
N ALA A 51 9.34 14.19 -3.21
CA ALA A 51 9.45 14.96 -4.45
C ALA A 51 10.29 16.22 -4.26
N GLN A 52 10.03 16.98 -3.19
CA GLN A 52 10.80 18.17 -2.85
C GLN A 52 12.25 17.85 -2.50
N ALA A 53 12.53 16.74 -1.81
CA ALA A 53 13.91 16.33 -1.50
C ALA A 53 14.70 16.02 -2.77
N VAL A 54 14.14 15.23 -3.69
CA VAL A 54 14.79 14.90 -4.95
C VAL A 54 15.00 16.16 -5.79
N GLN A 55 13.97 17.02 -5.90
CA GLN A 55 14.06 18.28 -6.62
C GLN A 55 15.19 19.17 -6.09
N ARG A 56 15.31 19.33 -4.76
CA ARG A 56 16.40 20.11 -4.14
C ARG A 56 17.78 19.54 -4.44
N GLU A 57 17.93 18.22 -4.47
CA GLU A 57 19.24 17.62 -4.78
C GLU A 57 19.62 17.76 -6.26
N VAL A 58 18.64 17.71 -7.17
CA VAL A 58 18.84 18.03 -8.60
C VAL A 58 19.28 19.49 -8.77
N GLU A 59 18.59 20.43 -8.12
CA GLU A 59 18.95 21.85 -8.14
C GLU A 59 20.36 22.10 -7.58
N ARG A 60 20.72 21.44 -6.49
CA ARG A 60 22.07 21.51 -5.90
C ARG A 60 23.14 20.93 -6.82
N ALA A 61 22.84 19.83 -7.51
CA ALA A 61 23.75 19.23 -8.48
C ALA A 61 24.00 20.20 -9.66
N ASN A 62 22.93 20.78 -10.21
CA ASN A 62 23.01 21.76 -11.27
C ASN A 62 23.77 23.03 -10.86
N ALA A 63 23.58 23.52 -9.63
CA ALA A 63 24.29 24.69 -9.13
C ALA A 63 25.80 24.46 -8.94
N ARG A 64 26.24 23.21 -8.72
CA ARG A 64 27.65 22.84 -8.58
C ARG A 64 28.32 22.51 -9.92
N ALA A 65 27.54 22.34 -10.98
CA ALA A 65 27.99 21.90 -12.28
C ALA A 65 28.51 23.07 -13.15
N GLU A 66 29.28 24.00 -12.55
CA GLU A 66 29.74 25.24 -13.21
C GLU A 66 30.58 25.01 -14.48
N GLN A 67 31.15 23.81 -14.66
CA GLN A 67 31.97 23.44 -15.82
C GLN A 67 31.49 22.19 -16.57
N VAL A 68 30.22 21.81 -16.41
CA VAL A 68 29.62 20.68 -17.13
C VAL A 68 28.66 21.21 -18.18
N GLU A 69 28.83 20.79 -19.43
CA GLU A 69 27.87 21.06 -20.50
C GLU A 69 26.68 20.10 -20.33
N GLY A 70 25.69 20.49 -19.53
CA GLY A 70 24.50 19.67 -19.25
C GLY A 70 23.67 20.16 -18.06
N HIS A 71 22.42 19.73 -18.02
CA HIS A 71 21.49 19.97 -16.92
C HIS A 71 20.83 18.65 -16.52
N ALA A 72 20.73 18.38 -15.22
CA ALA A 72 19.93 17.28 -14.71
C ALA A 72 18.49 17.74 -14.52
N ASP A 73 17.55 16.91 -14.95
CA ASP A 73 16.12 17.12 -14.74
C ASP A 73 15.53 15.93 -13.97
N VAL A 74 14.40 16.16 -13.29
CA VAL A 74 13.62 15.10 -12.66
C VAL A 74 12.16 15.21 -13.10
N SER A 75 11.54 14.07 -13.38
CA SER A 75 10.11 13.98 -13.64
C SER A 75 9.45 13.01 -12.67
N PHE A 76 8.27 13.37 -12.20
CA PHE A 76 7.47 12.56 -11.29
C PHE A 76 6.23 12.06 -12.03
N LYS A 77 5.96 10.76 -11.95
CA LYS A 77 4.74 10.15 -12.48
C LYS A 77 3.98 9.49 -11.33
N PRO A 78 2.68 9.80 -11.13
CA PRO A 78 1.90 9.14 -10.10
C PRO A 78 1.69 7.67 -10.45
N GLY A 79 1.77 6.81 -9.44
CA GLY A 79 1.29 5.43 -9.52
C GLY A 79 -0.22 5.34 -9.30
N PRO A 80 -0.79 4.12 -9.29
CA PRO A 80 -2.18 3.90 -8.91
C PRO A 80 -2.41 4.38 -7.47
N ILE A 81 -3.57 4.99 -7.23
CA ILE A 81 -3.97 5.50 -5.92
C ILE A 81 -5.15 4.67 -5.43
N TYR A 82 -4.98 4.04 -4.28
CA TYR A 82 -6.04 3.42 -3.51
C TYR A 82 -6.29 4.28 -2.29
N ASP A 83 -7.49 4.82 -2.19
CA ASP A 83 -7.84 5.64 -1.05
C ASP A 83 -8.17 4.78 0.18
N PRO A 84 -7.76 5.23 1.37
CA PRO A 84 -8.16 4.54 2.59
C PRO A 84 -9.67 4.63 2.76
N TYR A 85 -10.24 3.56 3.31
CA TYR A 85 -11.64 3.49 3.68
C TYR A 85 -11.77 2.83 5.05
N ALA A 86 -12.86 3.13 5.74
CA ALA A 86 -13.27 2.47 6.95
C ALA A 86 -14.79 2.38 6.92
N LEU A 87 -15.33 1.17 7.13
CA LEU A 87 -16.76 0.97 7.32
C LEU A 87 -17.06 0.96 8.82
N PRO A 88 -18.20 1.49 9.28
CA PRO A 88 -18.65 1.33 10.65
C PRO A 88 -18.77 -0.14 11.05
N ASP A 89 -18.45 -0.47 12.30
CA ASP A 89 -18.55 -1.84 12.83
C ASP A 89 -19.98 -2.41 12.73
N ASP A 90 -20.99 -1.55 12.73
CA ASP A 90 -22.41 -1.90 12.61
C ASP A 90 -22.94 -1.87 11.16
N ALA A 91 -22.09 -1.59 10.17
CA ALA A 91 -22.48 -1.61 8.77
C ALA A 91 -23.03 -3.00 8.39
N PRO A 92 -24.10 -3.09 7.56
CA PRO A 92 -24.71 -4.37 7.21
C PRO A 92 -23.71 -5.43 6.72
N VAL A 93 -22.80 -5.06 5.82
CA VAL A 93 -21.77 -5.98 5.29
C VAL A 93 -20.79 -6.48 6.37
N VAL A 94 -20.44 -5.63 7.35
CA VAL A 94 -19.54 -5.99 8.46
C VAL A 94 -20.25 -6.95 9.41
N ARG A 95 -21.52 -6.70 9.74
CA ARG A 95 -22.32 -7.58 10.59
C ARG A 95 -22.55 -8.94 9.93
N THR A 96 -22.94 -8.96 8.66
CA THR A 96 -23.15 -10.20 7.90
C THR A 96 -21.86 -11.04 7.83
N ALA A 97 -20.72 -10.42 7.55
CA ALA A 97 -19.44 -11.12 7.57
C ALA A 97 -19.11 -11.66 8.97
N SER A 98 -19.34 -10.86 10.01
CA SER A 98 -19.09 -11.26 11.41
C SER A 98 -19.97 -12.41 11.86
N GLU A 99 -21.25 -12.42 11.47
CA GLU A 99 -22.20 -13.49 11.76
C GLU A 99 -21.81 -14.80 11.05
N ALA A 100 -21.47 -14.72 9.75
CA ALA A 100 -21.01 -15.90 9.00
C ALA A 100 -19.72 -16.49 9.59
N ILE A 101 -18.79 -15.64 10.07
CA ILE A 101 -17.59 -16.09 10.79
C ILE A 101 -17.96 -16.87 12.05
N ARG A 102 -18.95 -16.40 12.83
CA ARG A 102 -19.43 -17.13 14.02
C ARG A 102 -20.12 -18.44 13.66
N HIS A 103 -20.90 -18.49 12.58
CA HIS A 103 -21.56 -19.73 12.13
C HIS A 103 -20.57 -20.85 11.79
N VAL A 104 -19.41 -20.51 11.23
CA VAL A 104 -18.34 -21.49 10.97
C VAL A 104 -17.47 -21.79 12.19
N GLY A 105 -17.86 -21.32 13.38
CA GLY A 105 -17.21 -21.60 14.66
C GLY A 105 -15.95 -20.78 14.93
N LEU A 106 -15.82 -19.59 14.33
CA LEU A 106 -14.69 -18.69 14.52
C LEU A 106 -15.13 -17.39 15.23
N GLU A 107 -14.16 -16.67 15.80
CA GLU A 107 -14.41 -15.35 16.39
C GLU A 107 -14.00 -14.24 15.39
N PRO A 108 -14.92 -13.34 14.99
CA PRO A 108 -14.59 -12.25 14.08
C PRO A 108 -13.66 -11.23 14.73
N LYS A 109 -12.65 -10.80 13.96
CA LYS A 109 -11.73 -9.73 14.36
C LYS A 109 -11.74 -8.65 13.29
N LEU A 110 -12.20 -7.46 13.66
CA LEU A 110 -12.10 -6.28 12.80
C LEU A 110 -10.69 -5.72 12.94
N ILE A 111 -9.98 -5.61 11.82
CA ILE A 111 -8.58 -5.17 11.79
C ILE A 111 -8.41 -4.00 10.84
N VAL A 112 -7.43 -3.17 11.14
CA VAL A 112 -6.93 -2.14 10.23
C VAL A 112 -5.73 -2.73 9.47
N ASP A 113 -5.79 -2.70 8.14
CA ASP A 113 -4.74 -3.20 7.26
C ASP A 113 -4.12 -2.05 6.45
N TYR A 114 -2.79 -2.00 6.40
CA TYR A 114 -2.03 -1.04 5.57
C TYR A 114 -1.78 -1.57 4.15
N GLY A 115 -2.27 -2.77 3.82
CA GLY A 115 -2.33 -3.32 2.48
C GLY A 115 -3.33 -2.59 1.57
N GLY A 116 -3.04 -2.56 0.27
CA GLY A 116 -4.04 -2.23 -0.74
C GLY A 116 -4.91 -3.45 -1.00
N GLN A 117 -6.23 -3.29 -0.97
CA GLN A 117 -7.19 -4.36 -1.26
C GLN A 117 -8.21 -3.87 -2.29
N ASP A 118 -8.67 -4.77 -3.17
CA ASP A 118 -9.69 -4.44 -4.18
C ASP A 118 -11.02 -3.98 -3.56
N SER A 119 -11.28 -4.37 -2.31
CA SER A 119 -12.42 -3.86 -1.53
C SER A 119 -12.41 -2.34 -1.41
N ALA A 120 -11.23 -1.70 -1.33
CA ALA A 120 -11.12 -0.23 -1.32
C ALA A 120 -11.66 0.38 -2.62
N TRP A 121 -11.36 -0.25 -3.76
CA TRP A 121 -11.88 0.18 -5.06
C TRP A 121 -13.39 -0.01 -5.15
N ILE A 122 -13.90 -1.18 -4.72
CA ILE A 122 -15.33 -1.49 -4.71
C ILE A 122 -16.11 -0.48 -3.84
N VAL A 123 -15.59 -0.17 -2.63
CA VAL A 123 -16.17 0.82 -1.71
C VAL A 123 -16.15 2.22 -2.30
N ALA A 124 -15.05 2.62 -2.95
CA ALA A 124 -14.96 3.91 -3.63
C ALA A 124 -16.02 4.08 -4.75
N HIS A 125 -16.54 2.97 -5.28
CA HIS A 125 -17.61 2.95 -6.30
C HIS A 125 -19.01 2.77 -5.69
N GLY A 126 -19.16 2.96 -4.39
CA GLY A 126 -20.46 2.99 -3.71
C GLY A 126 -21.02 1.64 -3.31
N ILE A 127 -20.23 0.56 -3.41
CA ILE A 127 -20.64 -0.78 -2.98
C ILE A 127 -19.89 -1.12 -1.68
N PRO A 128 -20.57 -1.21 -0.51
CA PRO A 128 -19.92 -1.61 0.73
C PRO A 128 -19.32 -3.02 0.62
N ALA A 129 -18.02 -3.14 0.88
CA ALA A 129 -17.28 -4.40 0.78
C ALA A 129 -16.24 -4.53 1.90
N VAL A 130 -15.97 -5.77 2.32
CA VAL A 130 -14.96 -6.11 3.32
C VAL A 130 -14.01 -7.16 2.76
N GLY A 131 -12.73 -7.07 3.13
CA GLY A 131 -11.78 -8.16 2.93
C GLY A 131 -11.99 -9.24 3.99
N LEU A 132 -11.72 -10.50 3.63
CA LEU A 132 -11.80 -11.64 4.56
C LEU A 132 -10.43 -12.32 4.65
N GLY A 133 -10.03 -12.69 5.87
CA GLY A 133 -8.82 -13.46 6.08
C GLY A 133 -8.92 -14.85 5.46
N PHE A 134 -7.87 -15.27 4.76
CA PHE A 134 -7.83 -16.56 4.04
C PHE A 134 -6.73 -17.52 4.53
N GLY A 135 -6.00 -17.14 5.60
CA GLY A 135 -4.91 -17.96 6.15
C GLY A 135 -3.54 -17.76 5.50
N GLY A 136 -3.39 -16.79 4.59
CA GLY A 136 -2.09 -16.39 4.05
C GLY A 136 -1.26 -15.61 5.07
N ASN A 137 0.04 -15.82 5.06
CA ASN A 137 0.99 -15.18 5.97
C ASN A 137 2.23 -14.68 5.20
N ALA A 138 2.84 -13.60 5.70
CA ALA A 138 4.07 -13.02 5.18
C ALA A 138 4.04 -12.74 3.65
N GLY A 139 2.90 -12.26 3.14
CA GLY A 139 2.74 -11.96 1.72
C GLY A 139 3.79 -10.97 1.21
N HIS A 140 4.21 -11.15 -0.04
CA HIS A 140 5.29 -10.37 -0.68
C HIS A 140 6.68 -10.59 -0.04
N SER A 141 6.92 -11.76 0.54
CA SER A 141 8.25 -12.13 1.05
C SER A 141 8.62 -13.55 0.63
N GLU A 142 9.91 -13.88 0.76
CA GLU A 142 10.40 -15.25 0.56
C GLU A 142 9.90 -16.24 1.62
N ASP A 143 9.40 -15.71 2.74
CA ASP A 143 8.77 -16.45 3.82
C ASP A 143 7.24 -16.59 3.62
N GLU A 144 6.70 -16.34 2.42
CA GLU A 144 5.26 -16.45 2.19
C GLU A 144 4.76 -17.90 2.36
N TRP A 145 3.72 -18.09 3.18
CA TRP A 145 3.13 -19.41 3.42
C TRP A 145 1.63 -19.35 3.71
N LEU A 146 0.96 -20.51 3.57
CA LEU A 146 -0.48 -20.67 3.79
C LEU A 146 -0.74 -21.62 4.95
N ASP A 147 -1.51 -21.17 5.95
CA ASP A 147 -2.05 -22.04 6.99
C ASP A 147 -3.22 -22.84 6.40
N VAL A 148 -2.99 -24.13 6.15
CA VAL A 148 -3.99 -25.01 5.53
C VAL A 148 -5.26 -25.15 6.38
N PRO A 149 -5.20 -25.40 7.71
CA PRO A 149 -6.36 -25.31 8.58
C PRO A 149 -7.14 -23.98 8.46
N ALA A 150 -6.46 -22.84 8.50
CA ALA A 150 -7.12 -21.53 8.40
C ALA A 150 -7.76 -21.31 7.02
N PHE A 151 -7.07 -21.71 5.94
CA PHE A 151 -7.60 -21.65 4.58
C PHE A 151 -8.86 -22.51 4.42
N LYS A 152 -8.88 -23.72 4.99
CA LYS A 152 -10.09 -24.57 5.00
C LYS A 152 -11.24 -23.92 5.76
N ALA A 153 -10.94 -23.19 6.84
CA ALA A 153 -11.97 -22.44 7.56
C ALA A 153 -12.50 -21.26 6.72
N ALA A 154 -11.63 -20.54 6.03
CA ALA A 154 -12.01 -19.47 5.09
C ALA A 154 -12.84 -20.01 3.91
N TYR A 155 -12.53 -21.21 3.40
CA TYR A 155 -13.36 -21.89 2.40
C TYR A 155 -14.78 -22.14 2.92
N ARG A 156 -14.93 -22.67 4.14
CA ARG A 156 -16.27 -22.86 4.74
C ARG A 156 -17.01 -21.54 4.90
N LEU A 157 -16.30 -20.47 5.30
CA LEU A 157 -16.86 -19.13 5.38
C LEU A 157 -17.35 -18.62 4.02
N ALA A 158 -16.58 -18.83 2.95
CA ALA A 158 -16.98 -18.43 1.61
C ALA A 158 -18.24 -19.18 1.15
N VAL A 159 -18.35 -20.48 1.46
CA VAL A 159 -19.57 -21.27 1.19
C VAL A 159 -20.75 -20.71 1.98
N GLU A 160 -20.59 -20.50 3.29
CA GLU A 160 -21.64 -19.94 4.17
C GLU A 160 -22.18 -18.60 3.62
N LEU A 161 -21.29 -17.68 3.25
CA LEU A 161 -21.67 -16.38 2.68
C LEU A 161 -22.37 -16.50 1.33
N ALA A 162 -21.98 -17.47 0.50
CA ALA A 162 -22.56 -17.66 -0.83
C ALA A 162 -23.94 -18.34 -0.77
N THR A 163 -24.19 -19.18 0.23
CA THR A 163 -25.45 -19.95 0.35
C THR A 163 -26.41 -19.39 1.39
N GLY A 164 -25.96 -18.49 2.27
CA GLY A 164 -26.80 -17.81 3.26
C GLY A 164 -27.15 -18.63 4.52
N GLY A 165 -26.46 -19.77 4.73
CA GLY A 165 -26.84 -20.77 5.73
C GLY A 165 -28.06 -21.59 5.35
#